data_AF-A0A0J6VMK8-F1
#
_entry.id   AF-A0A0J6VMK8-F1
#
_cell.length_a   1.000
_cell.length_b   1.000
_cell.length_c   1.000
_cell.angle_alpha   90.00
_cell.angle_beta   90.00
_cell.angle_gamma   90.00
#
_symmetry.space_group_name_H-M   'P 1'
#
loop_
_entity.id
_entity.type
_entity.pdbx_description
1 polymer ?
#
loop_
_entity_poly.entity_id
_entity_poly.type
_entity_poly.pdbx_seq_one_letter_code
_entity_poly.pdbx_strand_id
1 'polypeptide(L)'
;MTPVVVEVGPAAVRGPEAVPAEWAEQAIACRGDRLAVVDGRIVEVADLWRDVLAAACGARPQRVALVLPTWWPTSAASTVTAAARELTSDVVVLRRAELLAAAHDGAVVELAGDLVVVHRPGAPLRILDREKVSLPDILGGLGPALLDVPAGVTAPSGRPCERSGRQHVVRAVAAETAPVTRRGRTGLRRAAVLAGCAIALAGTVPWWTRNPSPAQWVLLTEGRVAMDVPAGWAVRRVTAGPGSARVQVSAPGGTPALHLTQSVTSGPASLRDVAESLRSAIELAPDGVFVDFRADATVGDRPAVTYRELRAAGQTDWAVVVDGDVRIAVGCQVDRRPTGGLGEECVRAVRSARAVR
;
A
#
# COMPACT_ATOMS: atom_id res chain seq x y z
N MET A 1 -3.20 28.82 8.65
CA MET A 1 -1.74 28.92 8.83
C MET A 1 -1.07 28.08 7.76
N THR A 2 0.04 28.56 7.19
CA THR A 2 0.76 27.87 6.12
C THR A 2 1.60 26.74 6.72
N PRO A 3 1.48 25.49 6.23
CA PRO A 3 2.28 24.39 6.72
C PRO A 3 3.76 24.54 6.32
N VAL A 4 4.67 24.04 7.16
CA VAL A 4 6.05 23.76 6.76
C VAL A 4 6.05 22.56 5.81
N VAL A 5 6.54 22.74 4.59
CA VAL A 5 6.56 21.67 3.58
C VAL A 5 7.84 20.86 3.69
N VAL A 6 7.71 19.57 3.96
CA VAL A 6 8.82 18.61 3.94
C VAL A 6 8.57 17.58 2.84
N GLU A 7 9.45 17.58 1.85
CA GLU A 7 9.44 16.63 0.74
C GLU A 7 10.38 15.46 1.07
N VAL A 8 9.81 14.27 1.23
CA VAL A 8 10.58 13.03 1.28
C VAL A 8 10.66 12.50 -0.15
N GLY A 9 11.87 12.41 -0.68
CA GLY A 9 12.16 11.88 -2.00
C GLY A 9 12.76 10.47 -1.93
N PRO A 10 12.98 9.84 -3.09
CA PRO A 10 13.64 8.54 -3.19
C PRO A 10 15.13 8.55 -2.85
N ALA A 11 15.77 9.74 -2.78
CA ALA A 11 17.20 9.87 -2.51
C ALA A 11 17.55 11.06 -1.59
N ALA A 12 16.58 11.91 -1.24
CA ALA A 12 16.84 13.08 -0.40
C ALA A 12 15.57 13.52 0.35
N VAL A 13 15.75 14.17 1.49
CA VAL A 13 14.69 14.87 2.23
C VAL A 13 14.94 16.37 2.11
N ARG A 14 13.89 17.14 1.79
CA ARG A 14 13.98 18.60 1.64
C ARG A 14 12.93 19.30 2.50
N GLY A 15 13.38 20.15 3.41
CA GLY A 15 12.55 21.11 4.13
C GLY A 15 13.10 22.53 3.98
N PRO A 16 12.57 23.52 4.72
CA PRO A 16 13.14 24.87 4.78
C PRO A 16 14.61 24.87 5.17
N GLU A 17 15.01 23.98 6.07
CA GLU A 17 16.36 23.82 6.55
C GLU A 17 17.06 22.60 5.92
N ALA A 18 18.40 22.61 5.94
CA ALA A 18 19.22 21.55 5.38
C ALA A 18 19.25 20.31 6.29
N VAL A 19 19.09 19.13 5.70
CA VAL A 19 19.22 17.83 6.38
C VAL A 19 20.61 17.27 6.11
N PRO A 20 21.32 16.72 7.11
CA PRO A 20 22.54 15.96 6.88
C PRO A 20 22.31 14.83 5.86
N ALA A 21 23.14 14.77 4.81
CA ALA A 21 22.96 13.84 3.69
C ALA A 21 22.93 12.37 4.15
N GLU A 22 23.88 12.00 5.01
CA GLU A 22 23.96 10.63 5.57
C GLU A 22 22.69 10.23 6.31
N TRP A 23 22.11 11.12 7.12
CA TRP A 23 20.89 10.82 7.85
C TRP A 23 19.71 10.59 6.91
N ALA A 24 19.55 11.46 5.90
CA ALA A 24 18.50 11.32 4.91
C ALA A 24 18.66 10.03 4.09
N GLU A 25 19.89 9.72 3.65
CA GLU A 25 20.21 8.52 2.89
C GLU A 25 19.93 7.25 3.68
N GLN A 26 20.41 7.16 4.93
CA GLN A 26 20.17 6.01 5.79
C GLN A 26 18.69 5.84 6.14
N ALA A 27 17.98 6.93 6.45
CA ALA A 27 16.54 6.87 6.74
C ALA A 27 15.73 6.35 5.55
N ILE A 28 16.08 6.77 4.33
CA ILE A 28 15.42 6.33 3.09
C ILE A 28 15.76 4.88 2.76
N ALA A 29 17.04 4.49 2.90
CA ALA A 29 17.50 3.12 2.64
C ALA A 29 16.81 2.12 3.57
N CYS A 30 16.78 2.43 4.87
CA CYS A 30 16.19 1.60 5.92
C CYS A 30 14.69 1.87 6.16
N ARG A 31 13.98 2.53 5.23
CA ARG A 31 12.56 2.93 5.40
C ARG A 31 11.58 1.80 5.77
N GLY A 32 11.94 0.55 5.47
CA GLY A 32 11.16 -0.65 5.79
C GLY A 32 11.71 -1.45 6.97
N ASP A 33 12.88 -1.06 7.48
CA ASP A 33 13.58 -1.75 8.54
C ASP A 33 13.27 -1.12 9.90
N ARG A 34 13.56 -1.87 10.96
CA ARG A 34 13.45 -1.36 12.33
C ARG A 34 14.68 -0.57 12.75
N LEU A 35 15.86 -1.02 12.33
CA LEU A 35 17.15 -0.48 12.74
C LEU A 35 17.93 0.03 11.53
N ALA A 36 18.70 1.10 11.73
CA ALA A 36 19.65 1.66 10.76
C ALA A 36 21.03 1.83 11.41
N VAL A 37 22.06 1.95 10.59
CA VAL A 37 23.42 2.29 11.04
C VAL A 37 23.75 3.71 10.59
N VAL A 38 24.01 4.60 11.54
CA VAL A 38 24.39 6.00 11.29
C VAL A 38 25.65 6.28 12.09
N ASP A 39 26.71 6.80 11.45
CA ASP A 39 28.00 7.03 12.11
C ASP A 39 28.55 5.80 12.87
N GLY A 40 28.29 4.59 12.34
CA GLY A 40 28.68 3.32 12.96
C GLY A 40 27.88 2.91 14.20
N ARG A 41 26.77 3.60 14.51
CA ARG A 41 25.87 3.29 15.63
C ARG A 41 24.54 2.74 15.13
N ILE A 42 24.04 1.71 15.81
CA ILE A 42 22.70 1.17 15.56
C ILE A 42 21.67 2.10 16.21
N VAL A 43 20.73 2.58 15.42
CA VAL A 43 19.62 3.45 15.85
C VAL A 43 18.28 2.89 15.37
N GLU A 44 17.20 3.18 16.08
CA GLU A 44 15.85 2.87 15.61
C GLU A 44 15.49 3.81 14.45
N VAL A 45 14.98 3.27 13.36
CA VAL A 45 14.61 4.02 12.15
C VAL A 45 13.56 5.09 12.46
N ALA A 46 12.66 4.83 13.43
CA ALA A 46 11.68 5.81 13.89
C ALA A 46 12.34 7.05 14.50
N ASP A 47 13.38 6.88 15.31
CA ASP A 47 14.12 7.98 15.92
C ASP A 47 14.93 8.73 14.87
N LEU A 48 15.58 8.01 13.93
CA LEU A 48 16.28 8.63 12.82
C LEU A 48 15.35 9.49 11.94
N TRP A 49 14.13 9.02 11.66
CA TRP A 49 13.13 9.83 10.95
C TRP A 49 12.72 11.07 11.74
N ARG A 50 12.61 10.99 13.08
CA ARG A 50 12.32 12.15 13.93
C ARG A 50 13.43 13.20 13.76
N ASP A 51 14.69 12.78 13.84
CA ASP A 51 15.84 13.68 13.72
C ASP A 51 15.95 14.30 12.33
N VAL A 52 15.75 13.50 11.28
CA VAL A 52 15.71 13.97 9.88
C VAL A 52 14.61 15.02 9.66
N LEU A 53 13.39 14.76 10.17
CA LEU A 53 12.27 15.68 10.02
C LEU A 53 12.42 16.94 10.87
N ALA A 54 12.99 16.82 12.08
CA ALA A 54 13.32 17.97 12.92
C ALA A 54 14.35 18.87 12.22
N ALA A 55 15.43 18.28 11.69
CA ALA A 55 16.43 19.00 10.91
C ALA A 55 15.82 19.66 9.67
N ALA A 56 14.93 18.98 8.94
CA ALA A 56 14.27 19.54 7.76
C ALA A 56 13.36 20.73 8.10
N CYS A 57 12.62 20.66 9.21
CA CYS A 57 11.67 21.67 9.62
C CYS A 57 12.33 22.92 10.24
N GLY A 58 13.43 22.75 10.97
CA GLY A 58 14.04 23.80 11.78
C GLY A 58 13.30 24.01 13.11
N ALA A 59 13.01 25.26 13.46
CA ALA A 59 12.28 25.61 14.68
C ALA A 59 10.90 24.90 14.74
N ARG A 60 10.39 24.62 15.96
CA ARG A 60 9.18 23.83 16.19
C ARG A 60 8.01 24.25 15.29
N PRO A 61 7.65 23.46 14.27
CA PRO A 61 6.62 23.84 13.31
C PRO A 61 5.24 23.72 13.97
N GLN A 62 4.34 24.67 13.72
CA GLN A 62 2.95 24.53 14.19
C GLN A 62 2.16 23.55 13.34
N ARG A 63 2.50 23.43 12.04
CA ARG A 63 1.86 22.53 11.09
C ARG A 63 2.88 22.03 10.08
N VAL A 64 2.85 20.74 9.76
CA VAL A 64 3.74 20.11 8.78
C VAL A 64 2.93 19.51 7.64
N ALA A 65 3.33 19.77 6.40
CA ALA A 65 2.86 19.05 5.22
C ALA A 65 3.97 18.12 4.74
N LEU A 66 3.77 16.83 4.95
CA LEU A 66 4.69 15.76 4.60
C LEU A 66 4.32 15.21 3.22
N VAL A 67 5.15 15.52 2.22
CA VAL A 67 4.97 15.04 0.84
C VAL A 67 5.83 13.80 0.66
N LEU A 68 5.19 12.64 0.51
CA LEU A 68 5.85 11.34 0.40
C LEU A 68 5.83 10.81 -1.03
N PRO A 69 6.81 9.98 -1.43
CA PRO A 69 6.79 9.34 -2.74
C PRO A 69 5.54 8.47 -2.88
N THR A 70 4.97 8.46 -4.08
CA THR A 70 3.66 7.81 -4.29
C THR A 70 3.75 6.29 -4.13
N TRP A 71 4.87 5.71 -4.54
CA TRP A 71 5.12 4.26 -4.48
C TRP A 71 5.56 3.75 -3.09
N TRP A 72 5.84 4.64 -2.14
CA TRP A 72 6.32 4.22 -0.83
C TRP A 72 5.27 3.39 -0.08
N PRO A 73 5.65 2.21 0.48
CA PRO A 73 4.75 1.38 1.26
C PRO A 73 4.08 2.16 2.40
N THR A 74 2.85 1.79 2.75
CA THR A 74 2.10 2.42 3.83
C THR A 74 2.83 2.31 5.18
N SER A 75 3.58 1.23 5.43
CA SER A 75 4.39 1.07 6.64
C SER A 75 5.45 2.15 6.76
N ALA A 76 6.28 2.34 5.72
CA ALA A 76 7.28 3.41 5.66
C ALA A 76 6.61 4.79 5.82
N ALA A 77 5.53 5.04 5.09
CA ALA A 77 4.77 6.29 5.23
C ALA A 77 4.24 6.51 6.67
N SER A 78 3.82 5.44 7.35
CA SER A 78 3.32 5.51 8.73
C SER A 78 4.44 5.81 9.71
N THR A 79 5.62 5.23 9.53
CA THR A 79 6.82 5.53 10.34
C THR A 79 7.19 7.01 10.22
N VAL A 80 7.30 7.54 9.00
CA VAL A 80 7.62 8.97 8.79
C VAL A 80 6.51 9.87 9.32
N THR A 81 5.24 9.48 9.16
CA THR A 81 4.10 10.23 9.71
C THR A 81 4.09 10.25 11.23
N ALA A 82 4.41 9.12 11.88
CA ALA A 82 4.52 9.03 13.33
C ALA A 82 5.63 9.94 13.85
N ALA A 83 6.81 9.89 13.22
CA ALA A 83 7.93 10.78 13.54
C ALA A 83 7.55 12.27 13.35
N ALA A 84 6.82 12.63 12.29
CA ALA A 84 6.32 14.00 12.10
C ALA A 84 5.34 14.43 13.20
N ARG A 85 4.50 13.52 13.69
CA ARG A 85 3.51 13.79 14.74
C ARG A 85 4.13 14.07 16.11
N GLU A 86 5.37 13.68 16.31
CA GLU A 86 6.13 14.04 17.51
C GLU A 86 6.63 15.49 17.47
N LEU A 87 6.72 16.09 16.28
CA LEU A 87 7.10 17.50 16.11
C LEU A 87 5.89 18.43 16.26
N THR A 88 4.72 18.02 15.75
CA THR A 88 3.44 18.74 15.85
C THR A 88 2.24 17.80 15.73
N SER A 89 1.13 18.15 16.36
CA SER A 89 -0.13 17.41 16.20
C SER A 89 -0.84 17.67 14.86
N ASP A 90 -0.53 18.75 14.15
CA ASP A 90 -1.12 19.10 12.85
C ASP A 90 -0.19 18.69 11.70
N VAL A 91 -0.33 17.43 11.27
CA VAL A 91 0.42 16.83 10.15
C VAL A 91 -0.54 16.48 9.02
N VAL A 92 -0.29 17.04 7.84
CA VAL A 92 -0.97 16.70 6.59
C VAL A 92 -0.04 15.82 5.76
N VAL A 93 -0.48 14.62 5.40
CA VAL A 93 0.31 13.68 4.60
C VAL A 93 -0.22 13.66 3.17
N LEU A 94 0.66 13.85 2.19
CA LEU A 94 0.32 13.98 0.78
C LEU A 94 1.18 13.03 -0.05
N ARG A 95 0.58 12.36 -1.04
CA ARG A 95 1.31 11.56 -2.03
C ARG A 95 1.72 12.44 -3.19
N ARG A 96 3.00 12.38 -3.58
CA ARG A 96 3.61 13.35 -4.47
C ARG A 96 2.95 13.45 -5.85
N ALA A 97 2.72 12.33 -6.53
CA ALA A 97 2.12 12.33 -7.86
C ALA A 97 0.64 12.70 -7.83
N GLU A 98 -0.11 12.29 -6.79
CA GLU A 98 -1.51 12.67 -6.59
C GLU A 98 -1.65 14.18 -6.37
N LEU A 99 -0.81 14.74 -5.49
CA LEU A 99 -0.75 16.17 -5.19
C LEU A 99 -0.44 16.99 -6.45
N LEU A 100 0.60 16.58 -7.19
CA LEU A 100 1.01 17.28 -8.40
C LEU A 100 -0.03 17.14 -9.51
N ALA A 101 -0.70 16.00 -9.64
CA ALA A 101 -1.72 15.77 -10.65
C ALA A 101 -2.97 16.62 -10.41
N ALA A 102 -3.39 16.74 -9.15
CA ALA A 102 -4.49 17.62 -8.77
C ALA A 102 -4.17 19.09 -9.07
N ALA A 103 -2.92 19.52 -8.82
CA ALA A 103 -2.49 20.90 -9.08
C ALA A 103 -2.24 21.20 -10.57
N HIS A 104 -1.79 20.22 -11.34
CA HIS A 104 -1.51 20.33 -12.78
C HIS A 104 -2.76 20.09 -13.65
N ASP A 105 -3.84 19.54 -13.07
CA ASP A 105 -5.04 19.09 -13.79
C ASP A 105 -4.71 18.12 -14.93
N GLY A 106 -3.87 17.12 -14.62
CA GLY A 106 -3.34 16.22 -15.64
C GLY A 106 -2.58 15.02 -15.08
N ALA A 107 -1.96 14.27 -15.97
CA ALA A 107 -1.17 13.11 -15.56
C ALA A 107 0.19 13.53 -15.00
N VAL A 108 0.70 12.74 -14.05
CA VAL A 108 2.05 12.91 -13.50
C VAL A 108 2.84 11.62 -13.70
N VAL A 109 4.08 11.78 -14.16
CA VAL A 109 5.08 10.72 -14.22
C VAL A 109 6.16 11.02 -13.18
N GLU A 110 6.07 10.38 -12.01
CA GLU A 110 7.06 10.50 -10.92
C GLU A 110 8.19 9.50 -11.13
N LEU A 111 9.43 9.99 -11.16
CA LEU A 111 10.62 9.16 -11.31
C LEU A 111 11.26 8.80 -9.98
N ALA A 112 11.75 7.57 -9.86
CA ALA A 112 12.73 7.13 -8.89
C ALA A 112 14.00 6.62 -9.60
N GLY A 113 14.98 6.12 -8.85
CA GLY A 113 16.20 5.54 -9.43
C GLY A 113 15.91 4.39 -10.39
N ASP A 114 15.03 3.48 -9.97
CA ASP A 114 14.69 2.21 -10.63
C ASP A 114 13.22 2.11 -11.04
N LEU A 115 12.38 3.09 -10.66
CA LEU A 115 10.93 3.06 -10.91
C LEU A 115 10.43 4.28 -11.70
N VAL A 116 9.35 4.06 -12.43
CA VAL A 116 8.50 5.09 -13.05
C VAL A 116 7.08 4.90 -12.53
N VAL A 117 6.55 5.92 -11.86
CA VAL A 117 5.18 5.93 -11.36
C VAL A 117 4.33 6.81 -12.27
N VAL A 118 3.30 6.23 -12.87
CA VAL A 118 2.34 6.97 -13.71
C VAL A 118 1.04 7.10 -12.94
N HIS A 119 0.72 8.33 -12.57
CA HIS A 119 -0.55 8.69 -11.96
C HIS A 119 -1.41 9.46 -12.97
N ARG A 120 -2.67 9.03 -13.12
CA ARG A 120 -3.68 9.74 -13.90
C ARG A 120 -4.93 9.89 -13.03
N PRO A 121 -5.55 11.08 -12.96
CA PRO A 121 -6.82 11.25 -12.28
C PRO A 121 -7.86 10.23 -12.78
N GLY A 122 -8.51 9.53 -11.85
CA GLY A 122 -9.54 8.54 -12.17
C GLY A 122 -9.05 7.20 -12.74
N ALA A 123 -7.74 6.99 -12.89
CA ALA A 123 -7.18 5.71 -13.31
C ALA A 123 -6.36 5.03 -12.19
N PRO A 124 -6.20 3.71 -12.24
CA PRO A 124 -5.29 3.01 -11.33
C PRO A 124 -3.85 3.51 -11.45
N LEU A 125 -3.16 3.62 -10.31
CA LEU A 125 -1.74 3.90 -10.25
C LEU A 125 -0.95 2.80 -10.99
N ARG A 126 0.00 3.19 -11.82
CA ARG A 126 0.92 2.25 -12.49
C ARG A 126 2.33 2.49 -11.98
N ILE A 127 3.00 1.43 -11.55
CA ILE A 127 4.40 1.44 -11.15
C ILE A 127 5.14 0.51 -12.11
N LEU A 128 6.15 1.04 -12.77
CA LEU A 128 6.89 0.36 -13.83
C LEU A 128 8.37 0.37 -13.49
N ASP A 129 9.07 -0.67 -13.93
CA ASP A 129 10.52 -0.75 -13.89
C ASP A 129 11.11 0.25 -14.92
N ARG A 130 11.91 1.20 -14.44
CA ARG A 130 12.43 2.31 -15.25
C ARG A 130 13.34 1.84 -16.37
N GLU A 131 14.06 0.75 -16.18
CA GLU A 131 14.99 0.22 -17.19
C GLU A 131 14.26 -0.53 -18.30
N LYS A 132 13.03 -0.97 -18.05
CA LYS A 132 12.23 -1.79 -18.98
C LYS A 132 11.23 -0.98 -19.80
N VAL A 133 11.17 0.34 -19.61
CA VAL A 133 10.17 1.18 -20.26
C VAL A 133 10.79 2.37 -20.99
N SER A 134 10.15 2.76 -22.09
CA SER A 134 10.46 3.98 -22.82
C SER A 134 9.66 5.15 -22.24
N LEU A 135 10.35 6.08 -21.55
CA LEU A 135 9.72 7.30 -21.03
C LEU A 135 9.07 8.16 -22.14
N PRO A 136 9.68 8.35 -23.33
CA PRO A 136 9.03 9.05 -24.44
C PRO A 136 7.71 8.41 -24.86
N ASP A 137 7.62 7.08 -24.90
CA ASP A 137 6.38 6.38 -25.29
C ASP A 137 5.30 6.49 -24.22
N ILE A 138 5.69 6.40 -22.95
CA ILE A 138 4.78 6.65 -21.81
C ILE A 138 4.18 8.05 -21.92
N LEU A 139 5.03 9.07 -22.06
CA LEU A 139 4.62 10.48 -22.17
C LEU A 139 3.78 10.72 -23.43
N GLY A 140 4.14 10.12 -24.56
CA GLY A 140 3.38 10.22 -25.80
C GLY A 140 1.94 9.68 -25.69
N GLY A 141 1.73 8.64 -24.88
CA GLY A 141 0.42 8.05 -24.61
C GLY A 141 -0.39 8.71 -23.48
N LEU A 142 0.11 9.80 -22.88
CA LEU A 142 -0.51 10.44 -21.71
C LEU A 142 -1.29 11.73 -22.04
N GLY A 143 -1.02 12.40 -23.17
CA GLY A 143 -1.48 13.77 -23.39
C GLY A 143 -0.67 14.78 -22.55
N PRO A 144 -1.28 15.88 -22.05
CA PRO A 144 -0.62 16.79 -21.11
C PRO A 144 -0.18 16.03 -19.85
N ALA A 145 1.13 15.98 -19.61
CA ALA A 145 1.72 15.27 -18.49
C ALA A 145 2.89 16.04 -17.91
N LEU A 146 2.93 16.08 -16.58
CA LEU A 146 4.03 16.63 -15.81
C LEU A 146 5.04 15.52 -15.49
N LEU A 147 6.28 15.71 -15.89
CA LEU A 147 7.38 14.83 -15.49
C LEU A 147 7.94 15.29 -14.15
N ASP A 148 7.71 14.53 -13.08
CA ASP A 148 8.28 14.78 -11.77
C ASP A 148 9.61 14.07 -11.62
N VAL A 149 10.68 14.85 -11.44
CA VAL A 149 12.04 14.36 -11.18
C VAL A 149 12.44 14.81 -9.79
N PRO A 150 12.18 14.00 -8.75
CA PRO A 150 12.57 14.31 -7.39
C PRO A 150 14.07 14.56 -7.22
N ALA A 151 14.41 15.22 -6.14
CA ALA A 151 15.80 15.47 -5.75
C ALA A 151 16.62 14.17 -5.67
N GLY A 152 17.83 14.19 -6.23
CA GLY A 152 18.73 13.04 -6.25
C GLY A 152 18.41 11.99 -7.34
N VAL A 153 17.36 12.20 -8.15
CA VAL A 153 17.04 11.34 -9.29
C VAL A 153 17.63 11.92 -10.57
N THR A 154 18.37 11.10 -11.32
CA THR A 154 18.91 11.50 -12.62
C THR A 154 17.78 11.83 -13.60
N ALA A 155 17.80 13.06 -14.09
CA ALA A 155 16.87 13.53 -15.11
C ALA A 155 17.10 12.77 -16.44
N PRO A 156 16.05 12.30 -17.12
CA PRO A 156 16.20 11.73 -18.45
C PRO A 156 16.59 12.81 -19.46
N SER A 157 17.52 12.47 -20.35
CA SER A 157 17.80 13.24 -21.57
C SER A 157 16.66 13.06 -22.58
N GLY A 158 16.19 14.12 -23.22
CA GLY A 158 15.16 13.99 -24.25
C GLY A 158 14.29 15.21 -24.46
N ARG A 159 13.15 14.98 -25.14
CA ARG A 159 12.19 15.98 -25.63
C ARG A 159 11.73 16.96 -24.53
N PRO A 160 11.38 18.21 -24.88
CA PRO A 160 10.77 19.13 -23.93
C PRO A 160 9.48 18.52 -23.35
N CYS A 161 9.46 18.36 -22.03
CA CYS A 161 8.27 18.04 -21.26
C CYS A 161 8.24 19.02 -20.07
N GLU A 162 7.06 19.40 -19.63
CA GLU A 162 6.94 20.19 -18.41
C GLU A 162 7.49 19.36 -17.25
N ARG A 163 8.35 19.96 -16.43
CA ARG A 163 8.97 19.29 -15.29
C ARG A 163 8.51 19.93 -14.01
N SER A 164 8.13 19.09 -13.06
CA SER A 164 7.86 19.56 -11.71
C SER A 164 9.16 20.06 -11.08
N GLY A 165 9.02 20.81 -9.99
CA GLY A 165 10.13 21.21 -9.14
C GLY A 165 9.60 21.57 -7.77
N ARG A 166 10.49 22.00 -6.87
CA ARG A 166 10.13 22.35 -5.50
C ARG A 166 9.01 23.39 -5.42
N GLN A 167 9.03 24.41 -6.29
CA GLN A 167 7.99 25.43 -6.32
C GLN A 167 6.61 24.87 -6.71
N HIS A 168 6.56 23.87 -7.61
CA HIS A 168 5.29 23.20 -7.96
C HIS A 168 4.71 22.48 -6.74
N VAL A 169 5.55 21.77 -5.97
CA VAL A 169 5.13 21.06 -4.77
C VAL A 169 4.64 22.03 -3.71
N VAL A 170 5.40 23.08 -3.39
CA VAL A 170 5.00 24.08 -2.38
C VAL A 170 3.67 24.75 -2.75
N ARG A 171 3.46 25.09 -4.03
CA ARG A 171 2.20 25.67 -4.50
C ARG A 171 1.04 24.68 -4.41
N ALA A 172 1.26 23.42 -4.79
CA ALA A 172 0.25 22.37 -4.71
C ALA A 172 -0.16 22.12 -3.25
N VAL A 173 0.81 22.06 -2.31
CA VAL A 173 0.52 21.96 -0.87
C VAL A 173 -0.27 23.17 -0.38
N ALA A 174 0.11 24.38 -0.78
CA ALA A 174 -0.61 25.58 -0.38
C ALA A 174 -2.07 25.57 -0.86
N ALA A 175 -2.33 25.07 -2.07
CA ALA A 175 -3.68 24.92 -2.61
C ALA A 175 -4.48 23.84 -1.86
N GLU A 176 -3.88 22.67 -1.63
CA GLU A 176 -4.52 21.54 -0.93
C GLU A 176 -4.85 21.86 0.54
N THR A 177 -3.98 22.65 1.19
CA THR A 177 -4.11 22.98 2.61
C THR A 177 -4.78 24.32 2.87
N ALA A 178 -5.19 25.04 1.81
CA ALA A 178 -5.93 26.28 1.92
C ALA A 178 -7.26 26.03 2.64
N PRO A 179 -7.68 26.93 3.54
CA PRO A 179 -9.00 26.81 4.16
C PRO A 179 -10.07 26.87 3.08
N VAL A 180 -10.95 25.86 3.03
CA VAL A 180 -12.13 25.89 2.16
C VAL A 180 -13.02 27.03 2.61
N THR A 181 -12.90 28.20 1.97
CA THR A 181 -13.93 29.23 2.08
C THR A 181 -15.18 28.61 1.45
N ARG A 182 -16.15 28.21 2.28
CA ARG A 182 -17.51 27.92 1.79
C ARG A 182 -18.00 29.21 1.14
N ARG A 183 -17.80 29.35 -0.18
CA ARG A 183 -18.55 30.30 -0.98
C ARG A 183 -20.00 29.87 -0.84
N GLY A 184 -20.73 30.61 -0.01
CA GLY A 184 -22.16 30.44 0.16
C GLY A 184 -22.79 30.44 -1.23
N ARG A 185 -23.38 29.30 -1.61
CA ARG A 185 -24.27 29.21 -2.77
C ARG A 185 -25.54 29.97 -2.41
N THR A 186 -25.47 31.29 -2.51
CA THR A 186 -26.63 32.17 -2.59
C THR A 186 -27.31 31.91 -3.93
N GLY A 187 -28.56 31.45 -3.84
CA GLY A 187 -29.62 31.75 -4.80
C GLY A 187 -29.48 31.22 -6.22
N LEU A 188 -30.07 30.05 -6.48
CA LEU A 188 -31.06 29.94 -7.55
C LEU A 188 -32.19 29.02 -7.07
N ARG A 189 -33.18 29.67 -6.45
CA ARG A 189 -34.54 29.17 -6.36
C ARG A 189 -35.20 29.39 -7.72
N ARG A 190 -35.80 28.33 -8.28
CA ARG A 190 -36.98 28.24 -9.18
C ARG A 190 -36.94 26.82 -9.76
N ALA A 191 -37.97 25.99 -9.71
CA ALA A 191 -39.35 26.15 -9.29
C ALA A 191 -39.88 24.78 -8.82
N ALA A 192 -40.79 24.81 -7.86
CA ALA A 192 -41.58 23.67 -7.42
C ALA A 192 -42.69 23.36 -8.44
N VAL A 193 -42.95 22.06 -8.68
CA VAL A 193 -44.28 21.59 -9.07
C VAL A 193 -44.60 20.36 -8.21
N LEU A 194 -45.68 20.51 -7.45
CA LEU A 194 -46.34 19.50 -6.63
C LEU A 194 -47.30 18.65 -7.49
N ALA A 195 -47.35 17.35 -7.25
CA ALA A 195 -48.50 16.43 -7.32
C ALA A 195 -47.93 14.99 -7.26
N GLY A 196 -48.38 14.04 -6.45
CA GLY A 196 -49.75 13.76 -6.00
C GLY A 196 -50.10 12.34 -6.46
N CYS A 197 -50.02 11.39 -5.52
CA CYS A 197 -50.60 10.04 -5.44
C CYS A 197 -51.07 9.29 -6.71
N ALA A 198 -50.61 8.02 -6.87
CA ALA A 198 -51.50 6.85 -7.02
C ALA A 198 -50.75 5.51 -6.89
N ILE A 199 -51.48 4.53 -6.37
CA ILE A 199 -51.10 3.20 -5.90
C ILE A 199 -51.13 2.15 -7.04
N ALA A 200 -50.22 1.18 -6.93
CA ALA A 200 -50.21 -0.22 -7.41
C ALA A 200 -50.35 -0.54 -8.92
N LEU A 201 -49.41 -1.34 -9.44
CA LEU A 201 -49.64 -2.77 -9.68
C LEU A 201 -48.34 -3.51 -10.05
N ALA A 202 -48.13 -4.62 -9.35
CA ALA A 202 -47.49 -5.88 -9.77
C ALA A 202 -46.33 -5.83 -10.79
N GLY A 203 -45.12 -6.01 -10.25
CA GLY A 203 -44.02 -6.65 -10.95
C GLY A 203 -43.29 -7.55 -9.96
N THR A 204 -43.78 -8.77 -9.79
CA THR A 204 -43.10 -9.83 -9.03
C THR A 204 -41.74 -10.07 -9.68
N VAL A 205 -40.68 -9.45 -9.17
CA VAL A 205 -39.33 -9.93 -9.43
C VAL A 205 -39.12 -11.06 -8.42
N PRO A 206 -39.08 -12.33 -8.86
CA PRO A 206 -38.93 -13.42 -7.94
C PRO A 206 -37.57 -13.25 -7.29
N TRP A 207 -37.62 -13.11 -5.97
CA TRP A 207 -36.55 -13.37 -5.03
C TRP A 207 -36.12 -14.82 -5.24
N TRP A 208 -35.37 -15.06 -6.31
CA TRP A 208 -34.68 -16.31 -6.50
C TRP A 208 -33.67 -16.38 -5.37
N THR A 209 -33.98 -17.24 -4.40
CA THR A 209 -32.99 -18.01 -3.68
C THR A 209 -32.08 -18.64 -4.72
N ARG A 210 -31.02 -17.93 -5.09
CA ARG A 210 -29.91 -18.54 -5.81
C ARG A 210 -29.37 -19.58 -4.85
N ASN A 211 -29.73 -20.83 -5.08
CA ASN A 211 -28.85 -21.94 -4.76
C ASN A 211 -27.44 -21.52 -5.19
N PRO A 212 -26.43 -21.60 -4.31
CA PRO A 212 -25.08 -21.25 -4.70
C PRO A 212 -24.72 -22.14 -5.89
N SER A 213 -24.58 -21.53 -7.06
CA SER A 213 -23.82 -22.09 -8.16
C SER A 213 -22.51 -22.62 -7.58
N PRO A 214 -21.97 -23.77 -8.04
CA PRO A 214 -20.61 -24.15 -7.67
C PRO A 214 -19.71 -22.93 -7.88
N ALA A 215 -18.88 -22.63 -6.88
CA ALA A 215 -18.04 -21.45 -6.90
C ALA A 215 -17.24 -21.46 -8.21
N GLN A 216 -17.57 -20.55 -9.11
CA GLN A 216 -16.73 -20.33 -10.28
C GLN A 216 -15.41 -19.77 -9.74
N TRP A 217 -14.27 -20.27 -10.19
CA TRP A 217 -12.96 -19.82 -9.70
C TRP A 217 -12.37 -18.79 -10.66
N VAL A 218 -11.75 -17.76 -10.12
CA VAL A 218 -11.02 -16.75 -10.91
C VAL A 218 -9.58 -16.65 -10.43
N LEU A 219 -8.67 -16.35 -11.35
CA LEU A 219 -7.27 -16.15 -11.02
C LEU A 219 -7.08 -14.73 -10.50
N LEU A 220 -6.79 -14.58 -9.20
CA LEU A 220 -6.30 -13.33 -8.63
C LEU A 220 -4.81 -13.24 -8.88
N THR A 221 -4.34 -12.09 -9.40
CA THR A 221 -2.92 -11.76 -9.50
C THR A 221 -2.63 -10.53 -8.66
N GLU A 222 -1.69 -10.64 -7.72
CA GLU A 222 -1.19 -9.55 -6.88
C GLU A 222 0.33 -9.60 -6.85
N GLY A 223 0.98 -8.51 -7.26
CA GLY A 223 2.44 -8.45 -7.33
C GLY A 223 3.01 -9.57 -8.20
N ARG A 224 3.89 -10.40 -7.62
CA ARG A 224 4.50 -11.56 -8.29
C ARG A 224 3.75 -12.86 -8.03
N VAL A 225 2.55 -12.84 -7.45
CA VAL A 225 1.82 -14.06 -7.11
C VAL A 225 0.46 -14.08 -7.77
N ALA A 226 0.09 -15.24 -8.31
CA ALA A 226 -1.28 -15.53 -8.72
C ALA A 226 -1.84 -16.75 -8.00
N MET A 227 -3.11 -16.73 -7.61
CA MET A 227 -3.82 -17.84 -6.98
C MET A 227 -5.31 -17.86 -7.37
N ASP A 228 -5.92 -19.04 -7.36
CA ASP A 228 -7.36 -19.20 -7.55
C ASP A 228 -8.11 -18.67 -6.32
N VAL A 229 -9.15 -17.88 -6.56
CA VAL A 229 -10.09 -17.41 -5.52
C VAL A 229 -11.53 -17.59 -5.99
N PRO A 230 -12.50 -17.71 -5.07
CA PRO A 230 -13.90 -17.80 -5.46
C PRO A 230 -14.36 -16.54 -6.20
N ALA A 231 -15.05 -16.71 -7.32
CA ALA A 231 -15.65 -15.62 -8.07
C ALA A 231 -16.70 -14.91 -7.21
N GLY A 232 -16.72 -13.58 -7.31
CA GLY A 232 -17.67 -12.74 -6.57
C GLY A 232 -17.25 -12.44 -5.13
N TRP A 233 -16.12 -12.97 -4.65
CA TRP A 233 -15.53 -12.50 -3.39
C TRP A 233 -14.89 -11.12 -3.59
N ALA A 234 -15.05 -10.25 -2.59
CA ALA A 234 -14.52 -8.90 -2.64
C ALA A 234 -13.02 -8.90 -2.35
N VAL A 235 -12.24 -8.22 -3.19
CA VAL A 235 -10.78 -8.09 -3.04
C VAL A 235 -10.46 -6.72 -2.45
N ARG A 236 -9.68 -6.70 -1.36
CA ARG A 236 -9.24 -5.48 -0.68
C ARG A 236 -7.78 -5.60 -0.29
N ARG A 237 -6.99 -4.53 -0.53
CA ARG A 237 -5.64 -4.43 0.03
C ARG A 237 -5.72 -3.91 1.45
N VAL A 238 -5.31 -4.74 2.41
CA VAL A 238 -5.15 -4.39 3.82
C VAL A 238 -3.71 -3.97 4.01
N THR A 239 -3.49 -2.67 4.06
CA THR A 239 -2.16 -2.06 4.17
C THR A 239 -1.90 -1.41 5.53
N ALA A 240 -2.85 -1.55 6.47
CA ALA A 240 -2.80 -1.02 7.82
C ALA A 240 -3.32 -2.06 8.83
N GLY A 241 -2.88 -1.97 10.09
CA GLY A 241 -3.24 -2.89 11.18
C GLY A 241 -2.05 -3.71 11.68
N PRO A 242 -2.23 -4.52 12.75
CA PRO A 242 -1.15 -5.23 13.46
C PRO A 242 -0.57 -6.45 12.70
N GLY A 243 -0.80 -6.54 11.39
CA GLY A 243 -0.33 -7.66 10.56
C GLY A 243 0.33 -7.15 9.28
N SER A 244 1.07 -8.04 8.62
CA SER A 244 1.71 -7.75 7.33
C SER A 244 0.70 -7.25 6.31
N ALA A 245 1.12 -6.27 5.50
CA ALA A 245 0.33 -5.79 4.37
C ALA A 245 -0.03 -6.98 3.47
N ARG A 246 -1.32 -7.11 3.16
CA ARG A 246 -1.91 -8.31 2.54
C ARG A 246 -3.07 -7.95 1.64
N VAL A 247 -3.30 -8.77 0.63
CA VAL A 247 -4.59 -8.77 -0.04
C VAL A 247 -5.53 -9.65 0.75
N GLN A 248 -6.70 -9.12 1.12
CA GLN A 248 -7.81 -9.88 1.66
C GLN A 248 -8.84 -10.12 0.56
N VAL A 249 -9.29 -11.35 0.40
CA VAL A 249 -10.35 -11.77 -0.50
C VAL A 249 -11.44 -12.38 0.36
N SER A 250 -12.59 -11.72 0.47
CA SER A 250 -13.63 -12.08 1.44
C SER A 250 -14.95 -12.44 0.78
N ALA A 251 -15.62 -13.45 1.33
CA ALA A 251 -17.00 -13.78 1.00
C ALA A 251 -17.94 -12.58 1.26
N PRO A 252 -19.12 -12.55 0.63
CA PRO A 252 -20.19 -11.64 1.04
C PRO A 252 -20.46 -11.79 2.54
N GLY A 253 -20.35 -10.68 3.30
CA GLY A 253 -20.43 -10.70 4.76
C GLY A 253 -19.08 -10.61 5.49
N GLY A 254 -17.96 -10.71 4.77
CA GLY A 254 -16.61 -10.43 5.29
C GLY A 254 -15.84 -11.64 5.82
N THR A 255 -16.54 -12.72 6.18
CA THR A 255 -15.97 -14.02 6.59
C THR A 255 -16.77 -15.14 5.90
N PRO A 256 -16.15 -16.22 5.40
CA PRO A 256 -14.71 -16.52 5.36
C PRO A 256 -13.91 -15.54 4.49
N ALA A 257 -12.61 -15.42 4.78
CA ALA A 257 -11.68 -14.60 4.00
C ALA A 257 -10.33 -15.27 3.80
N LEU A 258 -9.78 -15.14 2.60
CA LEU A 258 -8.41 -15.49 2.26
C LEU A 258 -7.52 -14.26 2.37
N HIS A 259 -6.29 -14.44 2.84
CA HIS A 259 -5.26 -13.41 2.90
C HIS A 259 -4.07 -13.86 2.06
N LEU A 260 -3.48 -12.96 1.29
CA LEU A 260 -2.29 -13.20 0.50
C LEU A 260 -1.20 -12.21 0.89
N THR A 261 -0.05 -12.75 1.28
CA THR A 261 1.19 -12.02 1.48
C THR A 261 2.30 -12.68 0.69
N GLN A 262 3.28 -11.89 0.26
CA GLN A 262 4.43 -12.39 -0.49
C GLN A 262 5.70 -11.67 -0.04
N SER A 263 6.82 -12.36 -0.12
CA SER A 263 8.15 -11.78 0.05
C SER A 263 9.11 -12.43 -0.93
N VAL A 264 9.97 -11.62 -1.56
CA VAL A 264 10.98 -12.07 -2.51
C VAL A 264 12.32 -12.24 -1.77
N THR A 265 13.03 -13.32 -2.05
CA THR A 265 14.37 -13.57 -1.55
C THR A 265 15.41 -13.34 -2.66
N SER A 266 16.66 -13.04 -2.31
CA SER A 266 17.73 -12.77 -3.28
C SER A 266 18.18 -14.01 -4.09
N GLY A 267 17.51 -15.15 -3.91
CA GLY A 267 17.75 -16.43 -4.58
C GLY A 267 16.58 -17.39 -4.31
N PRO A 268 16.62 -18.65 -4.81
CA PRO A 268 15.57 -19.63 -4.56
C PRO A 268 15.32 -19.80 -3.07
N ALA A 269 14.07 -19.62 -2.64
CA ALA A 269 13.73 -19.82 -1.25
C ALA A 269 13.67 -21.33 -0.94
N SER A 270 14.15 -21.70 0.24
CA SER A 270 14.02 -23.05 0.79
C SER A 270 12.89 -23.06 1.80
N LEU A 271 11.99 -24.05 1.73
CA LEU A 271 10.91 -24.18 2.71
C LEU A 271 11.45 -24.41 4.13
N ARG A 272 12.63 -25.03 4.25
CA ARG A 272 13.33 -25.21 5.53
C ARG A 272 13.79 -23.87 6.11
N ASP A 273 14.43 -23.03 5.32
CA ASP A 273 14.93 -21.73 5.76
C ASP A 273 13.74 -20.81 6.14
N VAL A 274 12.64 -20.93 5.39
CA VAL A 274 11.36 -20.29 5.73
C VAL A 274 10.83 -20.79 7.08
N ALA A 275 10.88 -22.10 7.34
CA ALA A 275 10.44 -22.67 8.61
C ALA A 275 11.29 -22.21 9.79
N GLU A 276 12.62 -22.16 9.63
CA GLU A 276 13.56 -21.69 10.65
C GLU A 276 13.33 -20.20 10.95
N SER A 277 13.21 -19.37 9.90
CA SER A 277 12.90 -17.94 10.04
C SER A 277 11.55 -17.68 10.72
N LEU A 278 10.49 -18.42 10.34
CA LEU A 278 9.17 -18.28 10.95
C LEU A 278 9.16 -18.75 12.40
N ARG A 279 9.89 -19.81 12.74
CA ARG A 279 10.02 -20.28 14.11
C ARG A 279 10.64 -19.22 15.02
N SER A 280 11.77 -18.65 14.61
CA SER A 280 12.41 -17.57 15.37
C SER A 280 11.51 -16.33 15.50
N ALA A 281 10.74 -15.99 14.47
CA ALA A 281 9.79 -14.88 14.54
C ALA A 281 8.61 -15.17 15.51
N ILE A 282 8.13 -16.42 15.56
CA ILE A 282 7.06 -16.85 16.47
C ILE A 282 7.55 -16.87 17.92
N GLU A 283 8.77 -17.33 18.17
CA GLU A 283 9.38 -17.36 19.52
C GLU A 283 9.57 -15.96 20.12
N LEU A 284 9.71 -14.93 19.29
CA LEU A 284 9.82 -13.53 19.71
C LEU A 284 8.47 -12.82 19.88
N ALA A 285 7.37 -13.45 19.42
CA ALA A 285 6.05 -12.87 19.49
C ALA A 285 5.42 -13.08 20.88
N PRO A 286 4.42 -12.27 21.28
CA PRO A 286 3.69 -12.50 22.53
C PRO A 286 3.03 -13.88 22.57
N ASP A 287 3.08 -14.52 23.74
CA ASP A 287 2.50 -15.84 23.96
C ASP A 287 1.03 -15.93 23.54
N GLY A 288 0.65 -17.04 22.92
CA GLY A 288 -0.73 -17.32 22.52
C GLY A 288 -1.21 -16.60 21.25
N VAL A 289 -0.40 -15.71 20.67
CA VAL A 289 -0.71 -15.08 19.37
C VAL A 289 -0.56 -16.06 18.21
N PHE A 290 0.54 -16.82 18.20
CA PHE A 290 0.82 -17.80 17.16
C PHE A 290 0.90 -19.19 17.79
N VAL A 291 0.12 -20.13 17.26
CA VAL A 291 -0.01 -21.49 17.79
C VAL A 291 0.03 -22.52 16.66
N ASP A 292 0.10 -23.80 17.00
CA ASP A 292 0.03 -24.92 16.05
C ASP A 292 1.06 -24.85 14.90
N PHE A 293 2.28 -24.36 15.18
CA PHE A 293 3.34 -24.31 14.19
C PHE A 293 3.78 -25.71 13.74
N ARG A 294 3.87 -25.93 12.42
CA ARG A 294 4.37 -27.16 11.79
C ARG A 294 5.27 -26.79 10.62
N ALA A 295 6.51 -27.28 10.65
CA ALA A 295 7.53 -26.96 9.65
C ALA A 295 7.40 -27.78 8.35
N ASP A 296 6.71 -28.91 8.40
CA ASP A 296 6.71 -29.98 7.41
C ASP A 296 5.28 -30.44 7.08
N ALA A 297 4.34 -29.49 6.99
CA ALA A 297 2.96 -29.80 6.65
C ALA A 297 2.75 -29.94 5.13
N THR A 298 1.58 -30.46 4.77
CA THR A 298 1.10 -30.49 3.38
C THR A 298 -0.27 -29.84 3.30
N VAL A 299 -0.44 -28.88 2.39
CA VAL A 299 -1.72 -28.20 2.14
C VAL A 299 -1.97 -28.15 0.64
N GLY A 300 -3.12 -28.65 0.19
CA GLY A 300 -3.45 -28.67 -1.24
C GLY A 300 -2.42 -29.41 -2.09
N ASP A 301 -1.86 -30.50 -1.57
CA ASP A 301 -0.81 -31.32 -2.19
C ASP A 301 0.54 -30.63 -2.34
N ARG A 302 0.76 -29.53 -1.60
CA ARG A 302 2.03 -28.81 -1.57
C ARG A 302 2.69 -28.88 -0.20
N PRO A 303 4.02 -29.10 -0.14
CA PRO A 303 4.79 -28.88 1.07
C PRO A 303 4.62 -27.43 1.55
N ALA A 304 4.29 -27.25 2.82
CA ALA A 304 4.02 -25.96 3.42
C ALA A 304 4.50 -25.90 4.88
N VAL A 305 4.86 -24.69 5.33
CA VAL A 305 4.95 -24.37 6.76
C VAL A 305 3.60 -23.82 7.18
N THR A 306 3.01 -24.36 8.24
CA THR A 306 1.70 -23.91 8.73
C THR A 306 1.76 -23.43 10.16
N TYR A 307 0.95 -22.44 10.50
CA TYR A 307 0.73 -21.99 11.87
C TYR A 307 -0.63 -21.31 11.96
N ARG A 308 -1.14 -21.10 13.17
CA ARG A 308 -2.39 -20.36 13.40
C ARG A 308 -2.10 -19.05 14.10
N GLU A 309 -2.72 -17.98 13.64
CA GLU A 309 -2.70 -16.67 14.27
C GLU A 309 -4.04 -16.42 14.98
N LEU A 310 -3.98 -16.08 16.26
CA LEU A 310 -5.11 -15.74 17.11
C LEU A 310 -5.11 -14.24 17.40
N ARG A 311 -6.20 -13.56 17.06
CA ARG A 311 -6.41 -12.13 17.30
C ARG A 311 -7.81 -11.88 17.86
N ALA A 312 -8.03 -10.69 18.41
CA ALA A 312 -9.36 -10.26 18.86
C ALA A 312 -10.42 -10.29 17.73
N ALA A 313 -9.99 -10.06 16.48
CA ALA A 313 -10.86 -10.05 15.30
C ALA A 313 -11.13 -11.45 14.70
N GLY A 314 -10.62 -12.52 15.33
CA GLY A 314 -10.79 -13.90 14.87
C GLY A 314 -9.46 -14.63 14.70
N GLN A 315 -9.54 -15.83 14.13
CA GLN A 315 -8.39 -16.70 13.89
C GLN A 315 -8.09 -16.83 12.39
N THR A 316 -6.80 -16.98 12.07
CA THR A 316 -6.33 -17.21 10.69
C THR A 316 -5.38 -18.39 10.69
N ASP A 317 -5.72 -19.45 9.96
CA ASP A 317 -4.80 -20.56 9.69
C ASP A 317 -3.92 -20.19 8.48
N TRP A 318 -2.61 -20.10 8.68
CA TRP A 318 -1.64 -19.73 7.64
C TRP A 318 -0.98 -20.97 7.05
N ALA A 319 -0.82 -20.95 5.72
CA ALA A 319 0.00 -21.88 4.96
C ALA A 319 1.01 -21.10 4.12
N VAL A 320 2.29 -21.38 4.34
CA VAL A 320 3.41 -20.73 3.66
C VAL A 320 4.06 -21.73 2.73
N VAL A 321 4.09 -21.39 1.45
CA VAL A 321 4.67 -22.18 0.36
C VAL A 321 5.74 -21.36 -0.35
N VAL A 322 6.60 -22.04 -1.08
CA VAL A 322 7.62 -21.38 -1.90
C VAL A 322 7.39 -21.72 -3.37
N ASP A 323 7.62 -20.74 -4.23
CA ASP A 323 7.73 -20.91 -5.67
C ASP A 323 8.87 -20.02 -6.21
N GLY A 324 9.97 -20.66 -6.62
CA GLY A 324 11.19 -19.97 -7.03
C GLY A 324 11.80 -19.10 -5.91
N ASP A 325 11.96 -17.81 -6.19
CA ASP A 325 12.45 -16.77 -5.27
C ASP A 325 11.32 -16.13 -4.45
N VAL A 326 10.09 -16.62 -4.56
CA VAL A 326 8.92 -16.05 -3.88
C VAL A 326 8.45 -16.96 -2.76
N ARG A 327 8.46 -16.44 -1.53
CA ARG A 327 7.71 -16.99 -0.39
C ARG A 327 6.29 -16.45 -0.43
N ILE A 328 5.33 -17.36 -0.48
CA ILE A 328 3.90 -17.06 -0.59
C ILE A 328 3.20 -17.53 0.67
N ALA A 329 2.60 -16.62 1.42
CA ALA A 329 1.84 -16.95 2.62
C ALA A 329 0.35 -16.66 2.39
N VAL A 330 -0.44 -17.73 2.47
CA VAL A 330 -1.90 -17.72 2.31
C VAL A 330 -2.54 -17.94 3.67
N GLY A 331 -3.35 -16.99 4.13
CA GLY A 331 -4.03 -17.03 5.43
C GLY A 331 -5.52 -17.28 5.25
N CYS A 332 -6.09 -18.18 6.04
CA CYS A 332 -7.49 -18.58 5.94
C CYS A 332 -8.22 -18.18 7.22
N GLN A 333 -8.97 -17.09 7.12
CA GLN A 333 -9.70 -16.49 8.23
C GLN A 333 -11.15 -17.00 8.24
N VAL A 334 -11.54 -17.55 9.38
CA VAL A 334 -12.88 -18.09 9.63
C VAL A 334 -13.33 -17.75 11.05
N ASP A 335 -14.64 -17.60 11.27
CA ASP A 335 -15.18 -17.32 12.60
C ASP A 335 -15.02 -18.53 13.54
N ARG A 336 -15.21 -19.74 13.00
CA ARG A 336 -14.95 -21.00 13.69
C ARG A 336 -14.37 -22.01 12.70
N ARG A 337 -13.37 -22.77 13.14
CA ARG A 337 -12.69 -23.76 12.30
C ARG A 337 -13.64 -24.92 11.97
N PRO A 338 -13.75 -25.34 10.70
CA PRO A 338 -14.49 -26.54 10.33
C PRO A 338 -13.89 -27.79 10.98
N THR A 339 -14.75 -28.76 11.32
CA THR A 339 -14.32 -30.09 11.72
C THR A 339 -13.69 -30.78 10.51
N GLY A 340 -12.38 -31.03 10.54
CA GLY A 340 -11.64 -31.64 9.43
C GLY A 340 -10.52 -30.78 8.83
N GLY A 341 -10.32 -29.54 9.30
CA GLY A 341 -9.17 -28.71 8.94
C GLY A 341 -9.53 -27.49 8.10
N LEU A 342 -8.72 -27.19 7.08
CA LEU A 342 -8.91 -26.04 6.20
C LEU A 342 -10.08 -26.26 5.24
N GLY A 343 -10.84 -25.19 4.95
CA GLY A 343 -11.91 -25.21 3.94
C GLY A 343 -11.40 -25.36 2.51
N GLU A 344 -12.27 -25.76 1.59
CA GLU A 344 -11.95 -26.00 0.16
C GLU A 344 -11.31 -24.77 -0.50
N GLU A 345 -11.82 -23.57 -0.18
CA GLU A 345 -11.34 -22.30 -0.70
C GLU A 345 -9.88 -22.06 -0.34
N CYS A 346 -9.51 -22.40 0.90
CA CYS A 346 -8.14 -22.28 1.39
C CYS A 346 -7.21 -23.29 0.71
N VAL A 347 -7.63 -24.56 0.69
CA VAL A 347 -6.84 -25.65 0.10
C VAL A 347 -6.57 -25.37 -1.38
N ARG A 348 -7.56 -24.88 -2.11
CA ARG A 348 -7.40 -24.54 -3.53
C ARG A 348 -6.54 -23.30 -3.76
N ALA A 349 -6.70 -22.25 -2.94
CA ALA A 349 -5.86 -21.06 -3.03
C ALA A 349 -4.38 -21.43 -2.83
N VAL A 350 -4.06 -22.24 -1.82
CA VAL A 350 -2.68 -22.71 -1.57
C VAL A 350 -2.16 -23.58 -2.71
N ARG A 351 -2.98 -24.54 -3.20
CA ARG A 351 -2.61 -25.43 -4.31
C ARG A 351 -2.24 -24.65 -5.58
N SER A 352 -3.00 -23.60 -5.90
CA SER A 352 -2.87 -22.83 -7.15
C SER A 352 -1.90 -21.65 -7.07
N ALA A 353 -1.51 -21.24 -5.85
CA ALA A 353 -0.64 -20.11 -5.61
C ALA A 353 0.74 -20.29 -6.26
N ARG A 354 1.13 -19.40 -7.15
CA ARG A 354 2.38 -19.50 -7.90
C ARG A 354 2.98 -18.14 -8.20
N ALA A 355 4.29 -18.13 -8.40
CA ALA A 355 4.99 -16.96 -8.89
C ALA A 355 4.57 -16.67 -10.34
N VAL A 356 4.39 -15.39 -10.67
CA VAL A 356 4.19 -14.89 -12.03
C VAL A 356 5.32 -13.93 -12.38
N ARG A 357 5.82 -14.01 -13.61
CA ARG A 357 6.94 -13.21 -14.11
C ARG A 357 6.49 -12.00 -14.88
#